data_AF-A0A4R2BI86-F1
#
_entry.id   AF-A0A4R2BI86-F1
#
_cell.length_a   1.000
_cell.length_b   1.000
_cell.length_c   1.000
_cell.angle_alpha   90.00
_cell.angle_beta   90.00
_cell.angle_gamma   90.00
#
_symmetry.space_group_name_H-M   'P 1'
#
loop_
_entity.id
_entity.type
_entity.pdbx_description
1 polymer ?
#
loop_
_entity_poly.entity_id
_entity_poly.type
_entity_poly.pdbx_seq_one_letter_code
_entity_poly.pdbx_strand_id
1 'polypeptide(L)'
;MRGLKQERFKLSTIIFCFVSLVVLLSLTITDLLISQNVTEDIRKTQGEKAQMVSRTVASSDVVIDGLENSENGSQGIQTFTKEIQAATNVLFVVVMDMEGIRRSHPTPNQIGKPFVGGDEEGVLQGKNISRVLKER
;
A
#
# COMPACT_ATOMS: atom_id res chain seq x y z
N MET A 1 -48.90 -2.44 -37.61
CA MET A 1 -48.57 -3.13 -36.35
C MET A 1 -47.80 -4.41 -36.71
N ARG A 2 -46.46 -4.41 -36.60
CA ARG A 2 -45.62 -5.55 -36.99
C ARG A 2 -45.73 -6.64 -35.92
N GLY A 3 -46.40 -7.74 -36.27
CA GLY A 3 -46.52 -8.92 -35.43
C GLY A 3 -45.15 -9.55 -35.21
N LEU A 4 -44.72 -9.62 -33.95
CA LEU A 4 -43.56 -10.41 -33.52
C LEU A 4 -43.91 -11.88 -33.76
N LYS A 5 -43.36 -12.44 -34.84
CA LYS A 5 -43.45 -13.85 -35.18
C LYS A 5 -42.79 -14.64 -34.04
N GLN A 6 -43.59 -15.28 -33.19
CA GLN A 6 -43.07 -16.14 -32.12
C GLN A 6 -42.63 -17.46 -32.73
N GLU A 7 -41.38 -17.50 -33.18
CA GLU A 7 -40.68 -18.74 -33.45
C GLU A 7 -40.67 -19.54 -32.14
N ARG A 8 -41.31 -20.73 -32.13
CA ARG A 8 -41.41 -21.59 -30.93
C ARG A 8 -40.00 -22.12 -30.63
N PHE A 9 -39.25 -21.39 -29.82
CA PHE A 9 -37.93 -21.83 -29.36
C PHE A 9 -38.07 -23.21 -28.71
N LYS A 10 -37.22 -24.15 -29.11
CA LYS A 10 -37.16 -25.48 -28.48
C LYS A 10 -36.92 -25.29 -26.98
N LEU A 11 -37.64 -26.03 -26.15
CA LEU A 11 -37.54 -25.95 -24.68
C LEU A 11 -36.09 -26.01 -24.20
N SER A 12 -35.27 -26.83 -24.87
CA SER A 12 -33.82 -26.94 -24.64
C SER A 12 -33.05 -25.64 -24.81
N THR A 13 -33.41 -24.79 -25.78
CA THR A 13 -32.75 -23.49 -26.01
C THR A 13 -33.09 -22.49 -24.91
N ILE A 14 -34.35 -22.50 -24.44
CA ILE A 14 -34.80 -21.64 -23.34
C ILE A 14 -34.07 -22.02 -22.05
N ILE A 15 -33.99 -23.33 -21.75
CA ILE A 15 -33.28 -23.83 -20.56
C ILE A 15 -31.79 -23.47 -20.65
N PHE A 16 -31.16 -23.64 -21.81
CA PHE A 16 -29.74 -23.32 -22.00
C PHE A 16 -29.46 -21.82 -21.81
N CYS A 17 -30.30 -20.93 -22.37
CA CYS A 17 -30.20 -19.49 -22.14
C CYS A 17 -30.41 -19.11 -20.67
N PHE A 18 -31.32 -19.80 -19.98
CA PHE A 18 -31.59 -19.51 -18.57
C PHE A 18 -30.40 -19.90 -17.68
N VAL A 19 -29.82 -21.08 -17.94
CA VAL A 19 -28.62 -21.54 -17.23
C VAL A 19 -27.44 -20.62 -17.52
N SER A 20 -27.20 -20.26 -18.79
CA SER A 20 -26.10 -19.35 -19.13
C SER A 20 -26.27 -17.97 -18.47
N LEU A 21 -27.50 -17.44 -18.46
CA LEU A 21 -27.82 -16.16 -17.81
C LEU A 21 -27.54 -16.20 -16.30
N VAL A 22 -27.97 -17.27 -15.62
CA VAL A 22 -27.73 -17.44 -14.18
C VAL A 22 -26.24 -17.55 -13.88
N VAL A 23 -25.49 -18.33 -14.67
CA VAL A 23 -24.03 -18.45 -14.54
C VAL A 23 -23.36 -17.09 -14.74
N LEU A 24 -23.69 -16.36 -15.81
CA LEU A 24 -23.18 -15.02 -16.07
C LEU A 24 -23.46 -14.08 -14.89
N LEU A 25 -24.71 -14.00 -14.43
CA LEU A 25 -25.08 -13.18 -13.28
C LEU A 25 -24.28 -13.53 -12.02
N SER A 26 -24.11 -14.83 -11.72
CA SER A 26 -23.35 -15.27 -10.55
C SER A 26 -21.87 -14.86 -10.60
N LEU A 27 -21.25 -14.94 -11.78
CA LEU A 27 -19.87 -14.51 -12.00
C LEU A 27 -19.75 -12.99 -11.88
N THR A 28 -20.66 -12.22 -12.48
CA THR A 28 -20.62 -10.74 -12.42
C THR A 28 -20.79 -10.23 -10.99
N ILE A 29 -21.71 -10.81 -10.22
CA ILE A 29 -21.93 -10.43 -8.82
C ILE A 29 -20.70 -10.75 -7.97
N THR A 30 -20.10 -11.92 -8.20
CA THR A 30 -18.89 -12.35 -7.51
C THR A 30 -17.72 -11.41 -7.82
N ASP A 31 -17.52 -11.06 -9.09
CA ASP A 31 -16.47 -10.15 -9.53
C ASP A 31 -16.64 -8.74 -8.93
N LEU A 32 -17.87 -8.21 -8.91
CA LEU A 32 -18.18 -6.93 -8.27
C LEU A 32 -17.90 -6.92 -6.77
N LEU A 33 -18.30 -7.99 -6.06
CA LEU A 33 -18.06 -8.11 -4.62
C LEU A 33 -16.58 -8.26 -4.28
N ILE A 34 -15.83 -9.03 -5.08
CA ILE A 34 -14.38 -9.19 -4.94
C ILE A 34 -13.68 -7.86 -5.19
N SER A 35 -14.02 -7.17 -6.28
CA SER A 35 -13.37 -5.91 -6.66
C SER A 35 -13.48 -4.84 -5.58
N GLN A 36 -14.64 -4.74 -4.92
CA GLN A 36 -14.86 -3.76 -3.86
C GLN A 36 -14.17 -4.15 -2.54
N ASN A 37 -14.34 -5.39 -2.07
CA ASN A 37 -13.86 -5.77 -0.73
C ASN A 37 -12.35 -6.09 -0.72
N VAL A 38 -11.85 -6.78 -1.74
CA VAL A 38 -10.45 -7.21 -1.76
C VAL A 38 -9.49 -6.04 -1.93
N THR A 39 -9.90 -5.00 -2.66
CA THR A 39 -9.07 -3.81 -2.86
C THR A 39 -8.92 -2.99 -1.57
N GLU A 40 -9.98 -2.86 -0.78
CA GLU A 40 -9.95 -2.09 0.47
C GLU A 40 -9.23 -2.84 1.58
N ASP A 41 -9.49 -4.13 1.73
CA ASP A 41 -8.84 -4.96 2.75
C ASP A 41 -7.33 -5.04 2.53
N ILE A 42 -6.89 -5.29 1.29
CA ILE A 42 -5.45 -5.31 0.95
C ILE A 42 -4.80 -3.97 1.28
N ARG A 43 -5.44 -2.84 0.92
CA ARG A 43 -4.90 -1.50 1.19
C ARG A 43 -4.79 -1.22 2.68
N LYS A 44 -5.82 -1.60 3.44
CA LYS A 44 -5.84 -1.43 4.90
C LYS A 44 -4.72 -2.22 5.55
N THR A 45 -4.59 -3.50 5.22
CA THR A 45 -3.52 -4.36 5.75
C THR A 45 -2.12 -3.84 5.39
N GLN A 46 -1.93 -3.36 4.15
CA GLN A 46 -0.65 -2.75 3.74
C GLN A 46 -0.35 -1.46 4.52
N GLY A 47 -1.35 -0.59 4.71
CA GLY A 47 -1.22 0.64 5.48
C GLY A 47 -0.92 0.39 6.96
N GLU A 48 -1.60 -0.58 7.57
CA GLU A 48 -1.37 -1.01 8.95
C GLU A 48 0.04 -1.59 9.12
N LYS A 49 0.50 -2.42 8.17
CA LYS A 49 1.86 -2.95 8.16
C LYS A 49 2.90 -1.84 8.06
N ALA A 50 2.74 -0.90 7.13
CA ALA A 50 3.66 0.23 6.98
C ALA A 50 3.71 1.09 8.25
N GLN A 51 2.56 1.34 8.89
CA GLN A 51 2.46 2.09 10.14
C GLN A 51 3.09 1.37 11.33
N MET A 52 2.95 0.04 11.40
CA MET A 52 3.59 -0.76 12.43
C MET A 52 5.11 -0.69 12.29
N VAL A 53 5.63 -0.92 11.07
CA VAL A 53 7.07 -0.84 10.78
C VAL A 53 7.62 0.55 11.06
N SER A 54 6.95 1.62 10.64
CA SER A 54 7.43 2.99 10.87
C SER A 54 7.52 3.31 12.37
N ARG A 55 6.53 2.89 13.16
CA ARG A 55 6.55 3.06 14.62
C ARG A 55 7.67 2.26 15.27
N THR A 56 7.85 1.00 14.88
CA THR A 56 8.92 0.14 15.42
C THR A 56 10.30 0.73 15.11
N VAL A 57 10.52 1.22 13.89
CA VAL A 57 11.80 1.86 13.51
C VAL A 57 12.00 3.16 14.28
N ALA A 58 10.98 4.02 14.37
CA ALA A 58 11.06 5.30 15.06
C ALA A 58 11.29 5.18 16.57
N SER A 59 10.82 4.10 17.21
CA SER A 59 11.03 3.84 18.63
C SER A 59 12.27 2.97 18.93
N SER A 60 13.14 2.71 17.95
CA SER A 60 14.34 1.90 18.17
C SER A 60 15.51 2.75 18.67
N ASP A 61 16.26 2.21 19.64
CA ASP A 61 17.45 2.87 20.19
C ASP A 61 18.48 3.18 19.10
N VAL A 62 18.66 2.28 18.12
CA VAL A 62 19.57 2.49 16.98
C VAL A 62 19.24 3.75 16.18
N VAL A 63 17.95 4.06 16.03
CA VAL A 63 17.49 5.27 15.32
C VAL A 63 17.61 6.49 16.20
N ILE A 64 17.19 6.41 17.46
CA ILE A 64 17.25 7.53 18.42
C ILE A 64 18.72 7.94 18.63
N ASP A 65 19.56 7.00 19.04
CA ASP A 65 20.99 7.23 19.28
C ASP A 65 21.70 7.67 18.00
N GLY A 66 21.32 7.11 16.86
CA GLY A 66 21.91 7.45 15.56
C GLY A 66 21.54 8.86 15.08
N LEU A 67 20.40 9.40 15.52
CA LEU A 67 19.99 10.78 15.21
C LEU A 67 20.57 11.78 16.21
N GLU A 68 20.74 11.39 17.48
CA GLU A 68 21.37 12.23 18.51
C GLU A 68 22.90 12.34 18.33
N ASN A 69 23.56 11.27 17.85
CA ASN A 69 25.01 11.23 17.68
C ASN A 69 25.43 11.49 16.21
N SER A 70 25.73 12.75 15.91
CA SER A 70 25.90 13.30 14.54
C SER A 70 27.07 12.74 13.72
N GLU A 71 28.16 12.27 14.34
CA GLU A 71 29.40 11.95 13.58
C GLU A 71 29.39 10.59 12.85
N ASN A 72 28.69 9.57 13.37
CA ASN A 72 28.67 8.22 12.78
C ASN A 72 27.28 7.54 12.71
N GLY A 73 26.23 8.19 13.23
CA GLY A 73 24.91 7.57 13.37
C GLY A 73 24.24 7.16 12.06
N SER A 74 24.54 7.84 10.95
CA SER A 74 23.93 7.54 9.64
C SER A 74 24.24 6.13 9.13
N GLN A 75 25.42 5.56 9.44
CA GLN A 75 25.77 4.21 9.00
C GLN A 75 25.03 3.11 9.78
N GLY A 76 24.85 3.32 11.09
CA GLY A 76 24.05 2.44 11.94
C GLY A 76 22.58 2.43 11.51
N ILE A 77 22.00 3.63 11.33
CA ILE A 77 20.63 3.80 10.84
C ILE A 77 20.46 3.11 9.48
N GLN A 78 21.36 3.34 8.52
CA GLN A 78 21.27 2.76 7.18
C GLN A 78 21.33 1.22 7.18
N THR A 79 22.12 0.62 8.07
CA THR A 79 22.21 -0.84 8.19
C THR A 79 20.92 -1.40 8.79
N PHE A 80 20.46 -0.80 9.88
CA PHE A 80 19.22 -1.19 10.54
C PHE A 80 18.00 -1.06 9.63
N THR A 81 17.86 0.04 8.88
CA THR A 81 16.72 0.20 7.97
C THR A 81 16.71 -0.81 6.84
N LYS A 82 17.87 -1.24 6.34
CA LYS A 82 17.96 -2.33 5.35
C LYS A 82 17.55 -3.68 5.92
N GLU A 83 17.97 -4.00 7.14
CA GLU A 83 17.57 -5.23 7.82
C GLU A 83 16.06 -5.28 8.04
N ILE A 84 15.48 -4.19 8.55
CA ILE A 84 14.03 -4.08 8.73
C ILE A 84 13.30 -4.14 7.38
N GLN A 85 13.81 -3.48 6.34
CA GLN A 85 13.23 -3.55 5.00
C GLN A 85 13.15 -5.01 4.51
N ALA A 86 14.24 -5.77 4.65
CA ALA A 86 14.32 -7.16 4.25
C ALA A 86 13.40 -8.06 5.11
N ALA A 87 13.39 -7.87 6.43
CA ALA A 87 12.58 -8.65 7.36
C ALA A 87 11.08 -8.42 7.20
N THR A 88 10.68 -7.19 6.86
CA THR A 88 9.28 -6.79 6.77
C THR A 88 8.76 -6.80 5.34
N ASN A 89 9.62 -7.01 4.33
CA ASN A 89 9.27 -7.00 2.91
C ASN A 89 8.45 -5.76 2.51
N VAL A 90 8.90 -4.58 2.96
CA VAL A 90 8.37 -3.28 2.54
C VAL A 90 9.23 -2.70 1.42
N LEU A 91 8.66 -1.81 0.61
CA LEU A 91 9.35 -1.22 -0.55
C LEU A 91 10.61 -0.46 -0.15
N PHE A 92 10.56 0.34 0.92
CA PHE A 92 11.71 1.05 1.48
C PHE A 92 11.42 1.51 2.91
N VAL A 93 12.50 1.77 3.66
CA VAL A 93 12.46 2.42 4.98
C VAL A 93 13.43 3.59 4.93
N VAL A 94 12.93 4.80 5.20
CA VAL A 94 13.70 6.05 5.18
C VAL A 94 13.54 6.74 6.52
N VAL A 95 14.68 7.06 7.14
CA VAL A 95 14.77 7.85 8.37
C VAL A 95 15.31 9.21 8.01
N MET A 96 14.71 10.26 8.58
CA MET A 96 15.12 11.65 8.42
C MET A 96 15.24 12.32 9.78
N ASP A 97 16.09 13.35 9.88
CA ASP A 97 16.20 14.19 11.08
C ASP A 97 15.11 15.29 11.11
N MET A 98 15.16 16.11 12.16
CA MET A 98 14.18 17.18 12.38
C MET A 98 14.32 18.33 11.38
N GLU A 99 15.47 18.45 10.72
CA GLU A 99 15.72 19.37 9.60
C GLU A 99 15.17 18.83 8.26
N GLY A 100 14.59 17.63 8.26
CA GLY A 100 14.04 16.98 7.08
C GLY A 100 15.12 16.38 6.16
N ILE A 101 16.34 16.17 6.66
CA ILE A 101 17.44 15.57 5.91
C ILE A 101 17.43 14.05 6.09
N ARG A 102 17.50 13.33 4.97
CA ARG A 102 17.50 11.86 4.99
C ARG A 102 18.80 11.32 5.59
N ARG A 103 18.71 10.53 6.66
CA ARG A 103 19.82 9.79 7.28
C ARG A 103 19.94 8.36 6.78
N SER A 104 18.87 7.81 6.22
CA SER A 104 18.90 6.56 5.46
C SER A 104 18.11 6.64 4.17
N HIS A 105 18.49 5.85 3.18
CA HIS A 105 17.76 5.70 1.93
C HIS A 105 18.23 4.45 1.18
N PRO A 106 17.35 3.70 0.49
CA PRO A 106 17.75 2.52 -0.29
C PRO A 106 18.84 2.84 -1.33
N THR A 107 18.73 4.01 -1.97
CA THR A 107 19.78 4.60 -2.82
C THR A 107 20.73 5.46 -1.99
N PRO A 108 22.02 5.08 -1.79
CA PRO A 108 22.96 5.82 -0.93
C PRO A 108 23.17 7.29 -1.33
N ASN A 109 23.11 7.59 -2.63
CA ASN A 109 23.29 8.95 -3.17
C ASN A 109 22.19 9.95 -2.76
N GLN A 110 21.12 9.48 -2.10
CA GLN A 110 20.02 10.30 -1.60
C GLN A 110 20.14 10.62 -0.11
N ILE A 111 21.07 9.98 0.60
CA ILE A 111 21.40 10.29 2.00
C ILE A 111 22.02 11.68 2.05
N GLY A 112 21.64 12.48 3.05
CA GLY A 112 22.07 13.87 3.20
C GLY A 112 21.26 14.88 2.36
N LYS A 113 20.29 14.42 1.55
CA LYS A 113 19.41 15.32 0.79
C LYS A 113 18.08 15.55 1.52
N PRO A 114 17.41 16.71 1.32
CA PRO A 114 16.08 16.98 1.87
C PRO A 114 15.04 15.96 1.40
N PHE A 115 14.17 15.53 2.32
CA PHE A 115 13.03 14.67 2.02
C PHE A 115 12.07 15.33 1.01
N VAL A 116 11.38 14.53 0.20
CA VAL A 116 10.42 15.00 -0.81
C VAL A 116 9.26 14.03 -0.82
N GLY A 117 8.14 14.43 -0.22
CA GLY A 117 6.91 13.61 -0.18
C GLY A 117 5.62 14.42 -0.04
N GLY A 118 5.71 15.67 0.42
CA GLY A 118 4.58 16.59 0.61
C GLY A 118 3.81 16.37 1.92
N ASP A 119 4.28 15.47 2.79
CA ASP A 119 3.66 15.11 4.07
C ASP A 119 4.60 15.31 5.27
N GLU A 120 5.85 15.67 5.01
CA GLU A 120 6.92 15.81 6.02
C GLU A 120 6.62 16.88 7.06
N GLU A 121 6.01 18.00 6.69
CA GLU A 121 5.74 19.11 7.59
C GLU A 121 4.83 18.69 8.76
N GLY A 122 3.80 17.87 8.47
CA GLY A 122 2.92 17.35 9.50
C GLY A 122 3.62 16.36 10.44
N VAL A 123 4.53 15.54 9.91
CA VAL A 123 5.29 14.55 10.70
C VAL A 123 6.29 15.25 11.61
N LEU A 124 6.98 16.30 11.14
CA LEU A 124 7.92 17.09 11.95
C LEU A 124 7.23 17.86 13.09
N GLN A 125 5.91 18.09 12.99
CA GLN A 125 5.07 18.61 14.08
C GLN A 125 4.60 17.53 15.07
N GLY A 126 5.10 16.30 14.96
CA GLY A 126 4.74 15.17 15.83
C GLY A 126 3.44 14.45 15.44
N LYS A 127 2.89 14.70 14.24
CA LYS A 127 1.70 13.96 13.78
C LYS A 127 2.11 12.62 13.17
N ASN A 128 1.37 11.58 13.52
CA ASN A 128 1.49 10.28 12.85
C ASN A 128 0.65 10.31 11.57
N ILE A 129 1.29 10.19 10.40
CA ILE A 129 0.62 10.19 9.10
C ILE A 129 0.86 8.83 8.44
N SER A 130 -0.23 8.17 8.02
CA SER A 130 -0.19 7.00 7.15
C SER A 130 -1.02 7.31 5.91
N ARG A 131 -0.40 7.23 4.73
CA ARG A 131 -1.06 7.49 3.45
C ARG A 131 -0.74 6.36 2.48
N VAL A 132 -1.78 5.71 1.98
CA VAL A 132 -1.67 4.74 0.89
C VAL A 132 -1.96 5.50 -0.42
N LEU A 133 -0.95 5.65 -1.27
CA LEU A 133 -1.13 6.26 -2.58
C LEU A 133 -1.99 5.35 -3.47
N LYS A 134 -3.01 5.92 -4.11
CA LYS A 134 -3.76 5.23 -5.15
C LYS A 134 -2.90 5.32 -6.43
N GLU A 135 -2.45 4.19 -6.96
CA GLU A 135 -1.93 4.16 -8.33
C GLU A 135 -3.00 4.80 -9.23
N ARG A 136 -2.59 5.80 -10.02
CA ARG A 136 -3.46 6.45 -10.99
C ARG A 136 -3.76 5.51 -12.15
#